data_AF-A0A970FPV2-F1
#
_entry.id   AF-A0A970FPV2-F1
#
_cell.length_a   1.000
_cell.length_b   1.000
_cell.length_c   1.000
_cell.angle_alpha   90.00
_cell.angle_beta   90.00
_cell.angle_gamma   90.00
#
_symmetry.space_group_name_H-M   'P 1'
#
loop_
_entity.id
_entity.type
_entity.pdbx_description
1 polymer ?
#
loop_
_entity_poly.entity_id
_entity_poly.type
_entity_poly.pdbx_seq_one_letter_code
_entity_poly.pdbx_strand_id
1 'polypeptide(L)'
;MSDIDLRAYYENWIPDKDHLAFLRQTIDLHITDWRRQGIEIDGYWPRRISDIDDRLQSILDGSSPNPDPCIWTIWGYHLPTDLSNNTIIDDPFAIISEWQRQLQTYPDKLRNHIIKKHLDSALYWRHDYHYQNKVARQDTLFCAGLASLLVHNLVQVIFALNRVYYSGDGWNLNYITRFHLVPPGFCSELETVLLVGDPEQYPEQRERLCRLIDSVEQLVRDYL
;
A
#
# COMPACT_ATOMS: atom_id res chain seq x y z
N MET A 1 -7.02 -13.16 15.73
CA MET A 1 -6.58 -14.43 15.11
C MET A 1 -6.25 -14.07 13.68
N SER A 2 -5.01 -14.28 13.26
CA SER A 2 -4.60 -14.00 11.88
C SER A 2 -4.84 -15.24 11.04
N ASP A 3 -5.32 -15.03 9.84
CA ASP A 3 -5.45 -16.03 8.79
C ASP A 3 -4.10 -16.30 8.10
N ILE A 4 -4.02 -17.45 7.42
CA ILE A 4 -2.88 -17.85 6.61
C ILE A 4 -3.24 -17.70 5.14
N ASP A 5 -2.39 -16.97 4.42
CA ASP A 5 -2.44 -16.86 2.97
C ASP A 5 -1.44 -17.83 2.33
N LEU A 6 -1.89 -18.71 1.44
CA LEU A 6 -1.01 -19.59 0.66
C LEU A 6 -0.74 -19.00 -0.73
N ARG A 7 0.52 -18.69 -1.02
CA ARG A 7 0.98 -18.28 -2.35
C ARG A 7 1.69 -19.45 -3.02
N ALA A 8 1.40 -19.68 -4.30
CA ALA A 8 2.11 -20.64 -5.11
C ALA A 8 2.49 -20.04 -6.46
N TYR A 9 3.71 -20.30 -6.91
CA TYR A 9 4.29 -19.68 -8.09
C TYR A 9 4.60 -20.73 -9.14
N TYR A 10 4.08 -20.52 -10.35
CA TYR A 10 4.15 -21.48 -11.44
C TYR A 10 4.79 -20.86 -12.68
N GLU A 11 5.57 -21.64 -13.41
CA GLU A 11 6.11 -21.19 -14.70
C GLU A 11 4.98 -21.03 -15.74
N ASN A 12 4.09 -22.03 -15.79
CA ASN A 12 2.99 -22.08 -16.74
C ASN A 12 1.69 -22.49 -16.05
N TRP A 13 0.58 -21.93 -16.54
CA TRP A 13 -0.75 -22.36 -16.12
C TRP A 13 -1.07 -23.76 -16.63
N ILE A 14 -1.84 -24.50 -15.85
CA ILE A 14 -2.38 -25.81 -16.27
C ILE A 14 -3.42 -25.56 -17.37
N PRO A 15 -3.22 -26.05 -18.60
CA PRO A 15 -4.14 -25.79 -19.71
C PRO A 15 -5.42 -26.63 -19.63
N ASP A 16 -5.34 -27.81 -19.02
CA ASP A 16 -6.46 -28.71 -18.82
C ASP A 16 -7.39 -28.16 -17.71
N LYS A 17 -8.58 -27.74 -18.13
CA LYS A 17 -9.58 -27.14 -17.24
C LYS A 17 -10.19 -28.14 -16.26
N ASP A 18 -10.38 -29.39 -16.68
CA ASP A 18 -10.99 -30.42 -15.84
C ASP A 18 -9.99 -30.84 -14.76
N HIS A 19 -8.72 -31.00 -15.13
CA HIS A 19 -7.66 -31.24 -14.17
C HIS A 19 -7.49 -30.07 -13.19
N LEU A 20 -7.52 -28.82 -13.67
CA LEU A 20 -7.46 -27.65 -12.81
C LEU A 20 -8.64 -27.57 -11.84
N ALA A 21 -9.86 -27.88 -12.29
CA ALA A 21 -11.05 -27.92 -11.44
C ALA A 21 -10.92 -28.99 -10.33
N PHE A 22 -10.44 -30.18 -10.69
CA PHE A 22 -10.16 -31.25 -9.74
C PHE A 22 -9.13 -30.85 -8.67
N LEU A 23 -8.03 -30.21 -9.08
CA LEU A 23 -7.01 -29.72 -8.15
C LEU A 23 -7.56 -28.63 -7.21
N ARG A 24 -8.35 -27.69 -7.74
CA ARG A 24 -9.00 -26.66 -6.92
C ARG A 24 -9.91 -27.28 -5.85
N GLN A 25 -10.77 -28.21 -6.24
CA GLN A 25 -11.63 -28.93 -5.30
C GLN A 25 -10.81 -29.66 -4.22
N THR A 26 -9.70 -30.28 -4.61
CA THR A 26 -8.80 -30.98 -3.68
C THR A 26 -8.18 -30.01 -2.66
N ILE A 27 -7.71 -28.84 -3.11
CA ILE A 27 -7.16 -27.80 -2.25
C ILE A 27 -8.23 -27.26 -1.30
N ASP A 28 -9.44 -26.98 -1.79
CA ASP A 28 -10.55 -26.45 -0.97
C ASP A 28 -10.96 -27.43 0.15
N LEU A 29 -10.92 -28.74 -0.14
CA LEU A 29 -11.15 -29.80 0.86
C LEU A 29 -10.07 -29.76 1.95
N HIS A 30 -8.79 -29.65 1.58
CA HIS A 30 -7.71 -29.55 2.55
C HIS A 30 -7.78 -28.27 3.39
N ILE A 31 -8.11 -27.12 2.79
CA ILE A 31 -8.34 -25.86 3.53
C ILE A 31 -9.47 -26.06 4.55
N THR A 32 -10.56 -26.71 4.14
CA THR A 32 -11.68 -27.01 5.04
C THR A 32 -11.26 -27.93 6.20
N ASP A 33 -10.43 -28.94 5.93
CA ASP A 33 -9.93 -29.85 6.96
C ASP A 33 -8.99 -29.15 7.96
N TRP A 34 -8.17 -28.21 7.50
CA TRP A 34 -7.37 -27.36 8.40
C TRP A 34 -8.23 -26.43 9.26
N ARG A 35 -9.28 -25.83 8.67
CA ARG A 35 -10.24 -25.00 9.41
C ARG A 35 -10.93 -25.78 10.52
N ARG A 36 -11.31 -27.05 10.28
CA ARG A 36 -11.89 -27.94 11.31
C ARG A 36 -10.93 -28.21 12.47
N GLN A 37 -9.63 -28.09 12.26
CA GLN A 37 -8.59 -28.22 13.28
C GLN A 37 -8.25 -26.89 13.96
N GLY A 38 -8.96 -25.81 13.65
CA GLY A 38 -8.75 -24.48 14.22
C GLY A 38 -7.67 -23.65 13.52
N ILE A 39 -7.23 -24.06 12.33
CA ILE A 39 -6.26 -23.32 11.52
C ILE A 39 -6.99 -22.63 10.38
N GLU A 40 -7.02 -21.30 10.40
CA GLU A 40 -7.70 -20.50 9.37
C GLU A 40 -6.75 -20.22 8.21
N ILE A 41 -7.02 -20.80 7.05
CA ILE A 41 -6.35 -20.48 5.78
C ILE A 41 -7.35 -19.67 4.95
N ASP A 42 -7.04 -18.40 4.67
CA ASP A 42 -7.92 -17.50 3.93
C ASP A 42 -8.06 -17.95 2.48
N GLY A 43 -6.93 -18.28 1.85
CA GLY A 43 -6.97 -18.70 0.47
C GLY A 43 -5.68 -19.28 -0.08
N TYR A 44 -5.83 -19.84 -1.28
CA TYR A 44 -4.77 -20.35 -2.12
C TYR A 44 -4.70 -19.53 -3.41
N TRP A 45 -3.54 -18.90 -3.63
CA TRP A 45 -3.38 -17.84 -4.61
C TRP A 45 -2.24 -18.20 -5.57
N PRO A 46 -2.55 -18.95 -6.64
CA PRO A 46 -1.55 -19.28 -7.64
C PRO A 46 -1.22 -18.03 -8.46
N ARG A 47 0.06 -17.85 -8.79
CA ARG A 47 0.57 -16.75 -9.61
C ARG A 47 1.58 -17.29 -10.61
N ARG A 48 1.73 -16.61 -11.75
CA ARG A 48 2.76 -16.96 -12.72
C ARG A 48 4.07 -16.27 -12.36
N ILE A 49 5.18 -17.00 -12.44
CA ILE A 49 6.52 -16.49 -12.14
C ILE A 49 6.85 -15.28 -13.03
N SER A 50 6.62 -15.39 -14.34
CA SER A 50 6.88 -14.29 -15.28
C SER A 50 6.11 -13.01 -14.94
N ASP A 51 4.87 -13.14 -14.48
CA ASP A 51 4.05 -11.97 -14.15
C ASP A 51 4.60 -11.25 -12.92
N ILE A 52 5.18 -12.00 -11.97
CA ILE A 52 5.84 -11.46 -10.78
C ILE A 52 7.20 -10.86 -11.15
N ASP A 53 7.98 -11.50 -12.01
CA ASP A 53 9.26 -10.97 -12.50
C ASP A 53 9.09 -9.63 -13.20
N ASP A 54 8.18 -9.56 -14.19
CA ASP A 54 7.89 -8.33 -14.94
C ASP A 54 7.43 -7.22 -13.98
N ARG A 55 6.58 -7.58 -13.02
CA ARG A 55 6.05 -6.64 -12.03
C ARG A 55 7.12 -6.14 -11.08
N LEU A 56 7.93 -7.04 -10.52
CA LEU A 56 9.01 -6.72 -9.62
C LEU A 56 10.03 -5.81 -10.33
N GLN A 57 10.43 -6.15 -11.55
CA GLN A 57 11.35 -5.34 -12.33
C GLN A 57 10.81 -3.93 -12.57
N SER A 58 9.52 -3.79 -12.90
CA SER A 58 8.89 -2.47 -13.07
C SER A 58 8.91 -1.62 -11.80
N ILE A 59 8.85 -2.25 -10.63
CA ILE A 59 8.90 -1.58 -9.32
C ILE A 59 10.34 -1.19 -8.97
N LEU A 60 11.29 -2.11 -9.16
CA LEU A 60 12.72 -1.87 -8.91
C LEU A 60 13.25 -0.72 -9.78
N ASP A 61 12.78 -0.64 -11.03
CA ASP A 61 13.11 0.47 -11.94
C ASP A 61 12.30 1.75 -11.71
N GLY A 62 11.29 1.71 -10.83
CA GLY A 62 10.41 2.85 -10.56
C GLY A 62 9.53 3.26 -11.74
N SER A 63 9.29 2.37 -12.71
CA SER A 63 8.49 2.65 -13.91
C SER A 63 6.99 2.39 -13.70
N SER A 64 6.62 1.45 -12.83
CA SER A 64 5.22 1.19 -12.48
C SER A 64 5.04 0.82 -11.00
N PRO A 65 5.28 1.74 -10.05
CA PRO A 65 5.15 1.44 -8.63
C PRO A 65 3.71 1.52 -8.12
N ASN A 66 2.74 1.76 -8.99
CA ASN A 66 1.33 1.75 -8.63
C ASN A 66 0.96 0.37 -8.07
N PRO A 67 0.07 0.30 -7.07
CA PRO A 67 -0.45 -0.97 -6.60
C PRO A 67 -1.43 -1.61 -7.59
N ASP A 68 -1.63 -2.92 -7.47
CA ASP A 68 -2.65 -3.64 -8.24
C ASP A 68 -4.04 -3.32 -7.67
N PRO A 69 -5.04 -3.00 -8.50
CA PRO A 69 -6.38 -2.69 -8.01
C PRO A 69 -7.01 -3.92 -7.35
N CYS A 70 -7.57 -3.77 -6.16
CA CYS A 70 -8.24 -4.83 -5.41
C CYS A 70 -9.45 -4.25 -4.66
N ILE A 71 -10.59 -4.95 -4.66
CA ILE A 71 -11.85 -4.40 -4.13
C ILE A 71 -11.86 -4.23 -2.59
N TRP A 72 -11.03 -4.98 -1.87
CA TRP A 72 -10.97 -5.00 -0.41
C TRP A 72 -9.86 -4.13 0.18
N THR A 73 -9.08 -3.44 -0.65
CA THR A 73 -8.05 -2.49 -0.23
C THR A 73 -8.20 -1.23 -1.07
N ILE A 74 -8.49 -0.10 -0.40
CA ILE A 74 -8.89 1.16 -1.05
C ILE A 74 -7.79 1.65 -1.98
N TRP A 75 -6.54 1.49 -1.56
CA TRP A 75 -5.36 1.91 -2.31
C TRP A 75 -4.65 0.76 -3.00
N GLY A 76 -5.27 -0.42 -3.13
CA GLY A 76 -4.72 -1.54 -3.90
C GLY A 76 -3.71 -2.41 -3.15
N TYR A 77 -3.15 -3.37 -3.88
CA TYR A 77 -2.23 -4.40 -3.40
C TYR A 77 -0.78 -4.10 -3.77
N HIS A 78 0.12 -4.24 -2.81
CA HIS A 78 1.53 -3.87 -2.96
C HIS A 78 2.43 -5.10 -2.98
N LEU A 79 2.88 -5.47 -4.17
CA LEU A 79 3.73 -6.65 -4.40
C LEU A 79 5.00 -6.70 -3.52
N PRO A 80 5.76 -5.60 -3.29
CA PRO A 80 7.01 -5.69 -2.53
C PRO A 80 6.79 -6.21 -1.12
N THR A 81 5.75 -5.73 -0.44
CA THR A 81 5.44 -6.14 0.93
C THR A 81 4.94 -7.59 0.99
N ASP A 82 4.16 -8.02 -0.01
CA ASP A 82 3.74 -9.42 -0.14
C ASP A 82 4.96 -10.34 -0.26
N LEU A 83 5.85 -10.06 -1.21
CA LEU A 83 7.05 -10.88 -1.43
C LEU A 83 8.00 -10.86 -0.23
N SER A 84 8.25 -9.69 0.36
CA SER A 84 9.22 -9.55 1.47
C SER A 84 8.77 -10.24 2.75
N ASN A 85 7.46 -10.36 2.98
CA ASN A 85 6.89 -10.92 4.21
C ASN A 85 6.51 -12.39 4.09
N ASN A 86 6.59 -12.98 2.89
CA ASN A 86 6.30 -14.39 2.69
C ASN A 86 7.28 -15.29 3.45
N THR A 87 6.75 -16.27 4.18
CA THR A 87 7.56 -17.37 4.72
C THR A 87 7.72 -18.44 3.63
N ILE A 88 8.96 -18.72 3.23
CA ILE A 88 9.24 -19.74 2.20
C ILE A 88 9.07 -21.12 2.82
N ILE A 89 8.11 -21.89 2.30
CA ILE A 89 7.89 -23.30 2.66
C ILE A 89 8.70 -24.22 1.74
N ASP A 90 8.69 -23.94 0.42
CA ASP A 90 9.44 -24.66 -0.61
C ASP A 90 9.85 -23.68 -1.72
N ASP A 91 11.11 -23.75 -2.16
CA ASP A 91 11.69 -22.91 -3.22
C ASP A 91 12.88 -23.63 -3.89
N PRO A 92 12.63 -24.74 -4.60
CA PRO A 92 13.68 -25.63 -5.10
C PRO A 92 14.58 -24.97 -6.17
N PHE A 93 14.13 -23.87 -6.77
CA PHE A 93 14.84 -23.14 -7.81
C PHE A 93 15.36 -21.77 -7.34
N ALA A 94 15.23 -21.47 -6.04
CA ALA A 94 15.65 -20.20 -5.45
C ALA A 94 14.99 -18.94 -6.06
N ILE A 95 13.77 -19.06 -6.59
CA ILE A 95 13.06 -17.96 -7.25
C ILE A 95 12.51 -16.98 -6.21
N ILE A 96 11.82 -17.49 -5.19
CA ILE A 96 11.19 -16.65 -4.16
C ILE A 96 12.25 -15.98 -3.30
N SER A 97 13.27 -16.75 -2.91
CA SER A 97 14.42 -16.24 -2.15
C SER A 97 15.20 -15.17 -2.93
N GLU A 98 15.31 -15.30 -4.25
CA GLU A 98 15.91 -14.27 -5.10
C GLU A 98 15.05 -13.00 -5.16
N TRP A 99 13.73 -13.10 -5.27
CA TRP A 99 12.85 -11.92 -5.18
C TRP A 99 12.98 -11.22 -3.82
N GLN A 100 13.00 -11.97 -2.73
CA GLN A 100 13.21 -11.42 -1.40
C GLN A 100 14.57 -10.74 -1.28
N ARG A 101 15.63 -11.35 -1.85
CA ARG A 101 16.97 -10.76 -1.91
C ARG A 101 16.99 -9.44 -2.66
N GLN A 102 16.32 -9.35 -3.81
CA GLN A 102 16.22 -8.10 -4.58
C GLN A 102 15.50 -6.99 -3.80
N LEU A 103 14.55 -7.35 -2.93
CA LEU A 103 13.80 -6.43 -2.08
C LEU A 103 14.47 -6.12 -0.73
N GLN A 104 15.61 -6.73 -0.40
CA GLN A 104 16.33 -6.42 0.86
C GLN A 104 16.79 -4.97 0.93
N THR A 105 17.11 -4.37 -0.22
CA THR A 105 17.49 -2.96 -0.31
C THR A 105 16.38 -2.17 -0.99
N TYR A 106 15.84 -1.17 -0.30
CA TYR A 106 14.81 -0.30 -0.85
C TYR A 106 15.36 0.49 -2.06
N PRO A 107 14.80 0.34 -3.27
CA PRO A 107 15.35 0.99 -4.47
C PRO A 107 15.19 2.51 -4.42
N ASP A 108 16.27 3.26 -4.61
CA ASP A 108 16.20 4.72 -4.62
C ASP A 108 15.35 5.26 -5.80
N LYS A 109 15.32 4.56 -6.94
CA LYS A 109 14.43 4.91 -8.07
C LYS A 109 12.96 4.84 -7.65
N LEU A 110 12.57 3.76 -6.97
CA LEU A 110 11.23 3.58 -6.42
C LEU A 110 10.90 4.68 -5.41
N ARG A 111 11.81 4.93 -4.47
CA ARG A 111 11.68 5.99 -3.46
C ARG A 111 11.37 7.34 -4.12
N ASN A 112 12.22 7.74 -5.06
CA ASN A 112 12.13 9.05 -5.69
C ASN A 112 10.85 9.16 -6.54
N HIS A 113 10.44 8.08 -7.22
CA HIS A 113 9.17 8.05 -7.94
C HIS A 113 7.98 8.25 -6.99
N ILE A 114 7.90 7.46 -5.91
CA ILE A 114 6.77 7.54 -4.95
C ILE A 114 6.70 8.93 -4.34
N ILE A 115 7.83 9.46 -3.85
CA ILE A 115 7.90 10.79 -3.27
C ILE A 115 7.43 11.82 -4.30
N LYS A 116 7.98 11.81 -5.51
CA LYS A 116 7.58 12.75 -6.57
C LYS A 116 6.08 12.67 -6.85
N LYS A 117 5.56 11.49 -7.16
CA LYS A 117 4.16 11.29 -7.53
C LYS A 117 3.20 11.81 -6.45
N HIS A 118 3.41 11.37 -5.22
CA HIS A 118 2.47 11.65 -4.13
C HIS A 118 2.64 13.06 -3.57
N LEU A 119 3.87 13.58 -3.48
CA LEU A 119 4.11 14.96 -3.08
C LEU A 119 3.60 15.94 -4.14
N ASP A 120 3.85 15.72 -5.43
CA ASP A 120 3.33 16.58 -6.51
C ASP A 120 1.80 16.66 -6.45
N SER A 121 1.13 15.52 -6.22
CA SER A 121 -0.32 15.47 -6.05
C SER A 121 -0.80 16.28 -4.83
N ALA A 122 -0.10 16.18 -3.69
CA ALA A 122 -0.46 16.93 -2.49
C ALA A 122 -0.22 18.44 -2.65
N LEU A 123 0.92 18.82 -3.24
CA LEU A 123 1.29 20.22 -3.47
C LEU A 123 0.33 20.93 -4.43
N TYR A 124 -0.22 20.22 -5.41
CA TYR A 124 -1.26 20.75 -6.30
C TYR A 124 -2.46 21.27 -5.51
N TRP A 125 -3.01 20.46 -4.60
CA TRP A 125 -4.21 20.81 -3.85
C TRP A 125 -4.01 21.87 -2.77
N ARG A 126 -2.78 22.02 -2.25
CA ARG A 126 -2.44 23.01 -1.21
C ARG A 126 -2.92 24.42 -1.58
N HIS A 127 -2.72 24.83 -2.83
CA HIS A 127 -3.04 26.18 -3.33
C HIS A 127 -4.20 26.21 -4.31
N ASP A 128 -4.91 25.09 -4.50
CA ASP A 128 -5.97 24.99 -5.49
C ASP A 128 -7.24 25.76 -5.06
N TYR A 129 -7.77 26.57 -5.97
CA TYR A 129 -8.95 27.40 -5.71
C TYR A 129 -10.25 26.58 -5.75
N HIS A 130 -10.29 25.46 -6.49
CA HIS A 130 -11.46 24.59 -6.45
C HIS A 130 -11.62 23.96 -5.08
N TYR A 131 -10.54 23.52 -4.43
CA TYR A 131 -10.60 23.03 -3.06
C TYR A 131 -11.14 24.09 -2.09
N GLN A 132 -10.65 25.32 -2.17
CA GLN A 132 -11.15 26.43 -1.33
C GLN A 132 -12.66 26.65 -1.51
N ASN A 133 -13.14 26.68 -2.76
CA ASN A 133 -14.56 26.85 -3.05
C ASN A 133 -15.43 25.68 -2.53
N LYS A 134 -14.90 24.46 -2.57
CA LYS A 134 -15.58 23.25 -2.06
C LYS A 134 -15.71 23.29 -0.54
N VAL A 135 -14.67 23.75 0.14
CA VAL A 135 -14.67 24.00 1.59
C VAL A 135 -15.69 25.07 1.96
N ALA A 136 -15.68 26.22 1.26
CA ALA A 136 -16.56 27.36 1.55
C ALA A 136 -18.06 27.01 1.47
N ARG A 137 -18.43 26.07 0.61
CA ARG A 137 -19.81 25.60 0.45
C ARG A 137 -20.12 24.27 1.15
N GLN A 138 -19.21 23.82 2.02
CA GLN A 138 -19.39 22.61 2.83
C GLN A 138 -19.67 21.34 2.01
N ASP A 139 -18.96 21.16 0.89
CA ASP A 139 -19.14 19.99 0.00
C ASP A 139 -18.55 18.72 0.65
N THR A 140 -19.36 18.02 1.46
CA THR A 140 -18.95 16.90 2.31
C THR A 140 -18.28 15.77 1.54
N LEU A 141 -18.89 15.31 0.45
CA LEU A 141 -18.35 14.17 -0.31
C LEU A 141 -16.99 14.52 -0.90
N PHE A 142 -16.85 15.74 -1.44
CA PHE A 142 -15.58 16.20 -1.98
C PHE A 142 -14.52 16.36 -0.88
N CYS A 143 -14.85 17.03 0.22
CA CYS A 143 -13.87 17.33 1.27
C CYS A 143 -13.39 16.07 1.99
N ALA A 144 -14.29 15.13 2.32
CA ALA A 144 -13.91 13.85 2.94
C ALA A 144 -13.06 12.99 1.99
N GLY A 145 -13.44 12.91 0.72
CA GLY A 145 -12.67 12.17 -0.30
C GLY A 145 -11.29 12.76 -0.53
N LEU A 146 -11.19 14.09 -0.65
CA LEU A 146 -9.92 14.78 -0.85
C LEU A 146 -9.02 14.68 0.39
N ALA A 147 -9.56 14.81 1.60
CA ALA A 147 -8.80 14.60 2.83
C ALA A 147 -8.18 13.20 2.86
N SER A 148 -8.97 12.16 2.54
CA SER A 148 -8.49 10.77 2.48
C SER A 148 -7.38 10.60 1.44
N LEU A 149 -7.53 11.19 0.25
CA LEU A 149 -6.51 11.17 -0.80
C LEU A 149 -5.21 11.85 -0.36
N LEU A 150 -5.30 13.05 0.24
CA LEU A 150 -4.14 13.80 0.70
C LEU A 150 -3.42 13.07 1.82
N VAL A 151 -4.14 12.52 2.79
CA VAL A 151 -3.55 11.70 3.85
C VAL A 151 -2.84 10.48 3.26
N HIS A 152 -3.44 9.77 2.30
CA HIS A 152 -2.77 8.66 1.63
C HIS A 152 -1.48 9.09 0.93
N ASN A 153 -1.52 10.21 0.19
CA ASN A 153 -0.32 10.76 -0.45
C ASN A 153 0.80 11.04 0.56
N LEU A 154 0.48 11.70 1.69
CA LEU A 154 1.46 12.00 2.71
C LEU A 154 2.01 10.73 3.37
N VAL A 155 1.16 9.75 3.65
CA VAL A 155 1.59 8.44 4.18
C VAL A 155 2.56 7.75 3.20
N GLN A 156 2.25 7.71 1.90
CA GLN A 156 3.14 7.12 0.89
C GLN A 156 4.52 7.80 0.86
N VAL A 157 4.56 9.14 0.95
CA VAL A 157 5.82 9.89 1.04
C VAL A 157 6.60 9.50 2.30
N ILE A 158 5.95 9.41 3.45
CA ILE A 158 6.59 9.03 4.72
C ILE A 158 7.14 7.60 4.67
N PHE A 159 6.41 6.63 4.13
CA PHE A 159 6.90 5.27 3.92
C PHE A 159 8.14 5.25 3.03
N ALA A 160 8.10 5.94 1.88
CA ALA A 160 9.22 6.00 0.95
C ALA A 160 10.46 6.68 1.56
N LEU A 161 10.30 7.79 2.28
CA LEU A 161 11.40 8.47 2.98
C LEU A 161 12.11 7.54 3.97
N ASN A 162 11.33 6.72 4.69
CA ASN A 162 11.85 5.76 5.65
C ASN A 162 12.31 4.44 5.01
N ARG A 163 12.26 4.31 3.68
CA ARG A 163 12.63 3.09 2.94
C ARG A 163 11.88 1.85 3.44
N VAL A 164 10.60 2.04 3.76
CA VAL A 164 9.70 0.97 4.16
C VAL A 164 8.68 0.77 3.06
N TYR A 165 8.50 -0.48 2.59
CA TYR A 165 7.46 -0.78 1.62
C TYR A 165 6.08 -0.61 2.24
N TYR A 166 5.21 0.10 1.54
CA TYR A 166 3.83 0.30 1.98
C TYR A 166 3.07 -1.02 1.94
N SER A 167 2.47 -1.41 3.08
CA SER A 167 1.84 -2.72 3.27
C SER A 167 0.37 -2.80 2.83
N GLY A 168 -0.17 -1.71 2.29
CA GLY A 168 -1.61 -1.52 2.13
C GLY A 168 -2.19 -0.63 3.23
N ASP A 169 -3.51 -0.61 3.35
CA ASP A 169 -4.20 0.46 4.09
C ASP A 169 -4.34 0.18 5.60
N GLY A 170 -4.13 -1.08 5.98
CA GLY A 170 -4.17 -1.52 7.35
C GLY A 170 -2.90 -1.15 8.11
N TRP A 171 -3.04 -0.85 9.41
CA TRP A 171 -1.92 -0.71 10.36
C TRP A 171 -0.90 0.41 10.09
N ASN A 172 -1.13 1.29 9.12
CA ASN A 172 -0.17 2.33 8.72
C ASN A 172 0.31 3.22 9.88
N LEU A 173 -0.60 3.69 10.74
CA LEU A 173 -0.20 4.53 11.89
C LEU A 173 0.73 3.76 12.85
N ASN A 174 0.50 2.46 13.08
CA ASN A 174 1.39 1.64 13.91
C ASN A 174 2.80 1.54 13.31
N TYR A 175 2.92 1.37 11.99
CA TYR A 175 4.23 1.41 11.32
C TYR A 175 4.91 2.77 11.48
N ILE A 176 4.19 3.85 11.21
CA ILE A 176 4.74 5.22 11.22
C ILE A 176 5.27 5.60 12.60
N THR A 177 4.67 5.13 13.70
CA THR A 177 5.19 5.40 15.06
C THR A 177 6.62 4.90 15.30
N ARG A 178 7.12 3.98 14.47
CA ARG A 178 8.47 3.40 14.57
C ARG A 178 9.46 4.02 13.58
N PHE A 179 9.00 4.92 12.71
CA PHE A 179 9.83 5.54 11.70
C PHE A 179 10.72 6.63 12.28
N HIS A 180 11.86 6.87 11.64
CA HIS A 180 12.81 7.89 12.07
C HIS A 180 12.54 9.26 11.43
N LEU A 181 12.01 9.27 10.21
CA LEU A 181 11.73 10.48 9.44
C LEU A 181 10.22 10.73 9.39
N VAL A 182 9.70 11.44 10.38
CA VAL A 182 8.28 11.78 10.49
C VAL A 182 8.14 13.19 11.08
N PRO A 183 7.26 14.06 10.54
CA PRO A 183 6.98 15.34 11.17
C PRO A 183 6.44 15.18 12.60
N PRO A 184 6.78 16.09 13.54
CA PRO A 184 6.20 16.06 14.88
C PRO A 184 4.68 16.10 14.85
N GLY A 185 4.03 15.24 15.63
CA GLY A 185 2.56 15.18 15.72
C GLY A 185 1.84 14.64 14.47
N PHE A 186 2.59 14.10 13.48
CA PHE A 186 2.01 13.65 12.21
C PHE A 186 0.83 12.70 12.38
N CYS A 187 0.98 11.60 13.13
CA CYS A 187 -0.09 10.60 13.29
C CYS A 187 -1.37 11.21 13.91
N SER A 188 -1.25 12.00 14.97
CA SER A 188 -2.40 12.64 15.62
C SER A 188 -3.10 13.65 14.72
N GLU A 189 -2.34 14.38 13.91
CA GLU A 189 -2.91 15.32 12.94
C GLU A 189 -3.62 14.57 11.80
N LEU A 190 -3.09 13.43 11.33
CA LEU A 190 -3.78 12.59 10.34
C LEU A 190 -5.16 12.13 10.86
N GLU A 191 -5.22 11.66 12.11
CA GLU A 191 -6.49 11.26 12.72
C GLU A 191 -7.46 12.44 12.82
N THR A 192 -6.97 13.61 13.24
CA THR A 192 -7.78 14.83 13.37
C THR A 192 -8.39 15.24 12.03
N VAL A 193 -7.61 15.23 10.94
CA VAL A 193 -8.12 15.64 9.62
C VAL A 193 -9.02 14.59 8.98
N LEU A 194 -8.91 13.31 9.33
CA LEU A 194 -9.79 12.26 8.80
C LEU A 194 -11.14 12.18 9.51
N LEU A 195 -11.20 12.53 10.81
CA LEU A 195 -12.37 12.33 11.66
C LEU A 195 -13.29 13.56 11.79
N VAL A 196 -13.32 14.40 10.76
CA VAL A 196 -14.20 15.59 10.74
C VAL A 196 -15.66 15.17 10.61
N GLY A 197 -16.43 15.37 11.67
CA GLY A 197 -17.86 15.06 11.73
C GLY A 197 -18.78 16.22 11.34
N ASP A 198 -18.27 17.46 11.36
CA ASP A 198 -19.04 18.68 11.09
C ASP A 198 -18.47 19.43 9.87
N PRO A 199 -19.25 19.66 8.80
CA PRO A 199 -18.81 20.45 7.66
C PRO A 199 -18.36 21.89 7.97
N GLU A 200 -18.77 22.48 9.09
CA GLU A 200 -18.26 23.77 9.55
C GLU A 200 -16.76 23.76 9.86
N GLN A 201 -16.19 22.57 10.09
CA GLN A 201 -14.77 22.38 10.40
C GLN A 201 -13.88 22.21 9.16
N TYR A 202 -14.44 22.14 7.94
CA TYR A 202 -13.63 21.98 6.72
C TYR A 202 -12.59 23.08 6.47
N PRO A 203 -12.82 24.37 6.81
CA PRO A 203 -11.78 25.39 6.76
C PRO A 203 -10.56 25.03 7.62
N GLU A 204 -10.79 24.58 8.86
CA GLU A 204 -9.74 24.15 9.77
C GLU A 204 -9.06 22.87 9.28
N GLN A 205 -9.84 21.88 8.81
CA GLN A 205 -9.32 20.65 8.22
C GLN A 205 -8.34 20.95 7.07
N ARG A 206 -8.74 21.85 6.16
CA ARG A 206 -7.89 22.27 5.05
C ARG A 206 -6.60 22.92 5.54
N GLU A 207 -6.68 23.82 6.51
CA GLU A 207 -5.51 24.49 7.06
C GLU A 207 -4.51 23.49 7.68
N ARG A 208 -5.04 22.51 8.43
CA ARG A 208 -4.24 21.40 9.00
C ARG A 208 -3.60 20.54 7.91
N LEU A 209 -4.35 20.17 6.88
CA LEU A 209 -3.82 19.43 5.73
C LEU A 209 -2.71 20.21 5.01
N CYS A 210 -2.89 21.52 4.80
CA CYS A 210 -1.82 22.36 4.22
C CYS A 210 -0.56 22.38 5.09
N ARG A 211 -0.69 22.52 6.42
CA ARG A 211 0.46 22.45 7.34
C ARG A 211 1.17 21.10 7.30
N LEU A 212 0.41 20.01 7.19
CA LEU A 212 0.99 18.67 7.05
C LEU A 212 1.76 18.54 5.73
N ILE A 213 1.20 19.06 4.63
CA ILE A 213 1.88 19.10 3.32
C ILE A 213 3.18 19.88 3.42
N ASP A 214 3.16 21.07 4.04
CA ASP A 214 4.36 21.90 4.22
C ASP A 214 5.44 21.19 5.04
N SER A 215 5.02 20.52 6.12
CA SER A 215 5.94 19.79 7.01
C SER A 215 6.58 18.59 6.31
N VAL A 216 5.81 17.85 5.51
CA VAL A 216 6.32 16.73 4.72
C VAL A 216 7.19 17.21 3.56
N GLU A 217 6.84 18.31 2.88
CA GLU A 217 7.67 18.92 1.85
C GLU A 217 9.04 19.35 2.42
N GLN A 218 9.04 20.00 3.60
CA GLN A 218 10.28 20.39 4.25
C GLN A 218 11.13 19.16 4.61
N LEU A 219 10.52 18.14 5.19
CA LEU A 219 11.22 16.89 5.51
C LEU A 219 11.80 16.22 4.26
N VAL A 220 11.10 16.25 3.13
CA VAL A 220 11.61 15.77 1.85
C VAL A 220 12.86 16.56 1.41
N ARG A 221 12.82 17.89 1.50
CA ARG A 221 13.96 18.77 1.13
C ARG A 221 15.19 18.58 2.01
N ASP A 222 14.99 18.22 3.28
CA ASP A 222 16.10 18.03 4.22
C ASP A 222 16.86 16.72 4.01
N TYR A 223 16.23 15.72 3.35
CA TYR A 223 16.75 14.35 3.25
C TYR A 223 16.88 13.80 1.81
N LEU A 224 16.58 14.61 0.78
CA LEU A 224 16.84 14.33 -0.64
C LEU A 224 17.69 15.44 -1.26
#